data_AF-A0A7K4F6M7-F1
#
_entry.id   AF-A0A7K4F6M7-F1
#
_cell.length_a   1.000
_cell.length_b   1.000
_cell.length_c   1.000
_cell.angle_alpha   90.00
_cell.angle_beta   90.00
_cell.angle_gamma   90.00
#
_symmetry.space_group_name_H-M   'P 1'
#
loop_
_entity.id
_entity.type
_entity.pdbx_description
1 polymer ?
#
loop_
_entity_poly.entity_id
_entity_poly.type
_entity_poly.pdbx_seq_one_letter_code
_entity_poly.pdbx_strand_id
1 'polypeptide(L)' 'MKIDHIAIAVNDVEESAKVYQQALGTDNIEFETVESEGVKVAIIHLENGRV' A
#
# COMPACT_ATOMS: atom_id res chain seq x y z
N MET A 1 -15.96 6.61 14.43
CA MET A 1 -15.62 6.02 13.12
C MET A 1 -14.12 5.96 13.04
N LYS A 2 -13.50 4.79 12.83
CA LYS A 2 -12.07 4.64 12.57
C LYS A 2 -11.90 4.26 11.11
N ILE A 3 -10.91 4.84 10.43
CA ILE A 3 -10.54 4.46 9.08
C ILE A 3 -9.70 3.19 9.17
N ASP A 4 -10.03 2.15 8.41
CA ASP A 4 -9.24 0.92 8.32
C ASP A 4 -8.01 1.14 7.42
N HIS A 5 -8.26 1.59 6.18
CA HIS A 5 -7.24 1.87 5.19
C HIS A 5 -7.71 2.88 4.14
N ILE A 6 -6.76 3.36 3.32
CA ILE A 6 -7.01 4.24 2.17
C ILE A 6 -6.39 3.59 0.95
N ALA A 7 -7.20 3.19 -0.03
CA ALA A 7 -6.69 2.67 -1.30
C ALA A 7 -6.28 3.81 -2.25
N ILE A 8 -5.10 3.71 -2.84
CA ILE A 8 -4.58 4.65 -3.83
C ILE A 8 -4.32 3.91 -5.14
N ALA A 9 -5.06 4.24 -6.18
CA ALA A 9 -4.82 3.70 -7.52
C ALA A 9 -3.58 4.35 -8.14
N VAL A 10 -2.65 3.53 -8.62
CA VAL A 10 -1.37 3.97 -9.19
C VAL A 10 -1.10 3.24 -10.50
N ASN A 11 -0.27 3.84 -11.36
CA ASN A 11 0.11 3.23 -12.64
C ASN A 11 1.10 2.08 -12.47
N ASP A 12 1.99 2.17 -11.47
CA ASP A 12 2.97 1.14 -11.13
C ASP A 12 3.04 0.99 -9.60
N VAL A 13 2.71 -0.20 -9.12
CA VAL A 13 2.63 -0.53 -7.70
C VAL A 13 4.01 -0.57 -7.05
N GLU A 14 5.04 -1.04 -7.75
CA GLU A 14 6.39 -1.20 -7.20
C GLU A 14 7.14 0.12 -7.14
N GLU A 15 6.98 0.97 -8.16
CA GLU A 15 7.52 2.33 -8.13
C GLU A 15 6.83 3.16 -7.04
N SER A 16 5.51 3.11 -6.98
CA SER A 16 4.74 3.88 -5.99
C SER A 16 5.01 3.44 -4.56
N ALA A 17 5.15 2.14 -4.32
CA ALA A 17 5.49 1.61 -3.00
C ALA A 17 6.81 2.21 -2.47
N LYS A 18 7.83 2.36 -3.33
CA LYS A 18 9.11 3.01 -2.96
C LYS A 18 8.92 4.48 -2.61
N VAL A 19 8.13 5.20 -3.40
CA VAL A 19 7.83 6.62 -3.16
C VAL A 19 7.13 6.79 -1.80
N TYR A 20 6.10 5.98 -1.53
CA TYR A 20 5.37 6.06 -0.27
C TYR A 20 6.17 5.57 0.93
N GLN A 21 7.01 4.54 0.79
CA GLN A 21 7.97 4.12 1.81
C GLN A 21 8.88 5.28 2.24
N GLN A 22 9.47 5.98 1.26
CA GLN A 22 10.36 7.12 1.54
C GLN A 22 9.59 8.29 2.16
N ALA A 23 8.39 8.57 1.67
CA ALA A 23 7.56 9.68 2.16
C ALA A 23 7.02 9.44 3.58
N LEU A 24 6.67 8.20 3.91
CA LEU A 24 6.08 7.82 5.19
C LEU A 24 7.11 7.31 6.21
N GLY A 25 8.36 7.07 5.78
CA GLY A 25 9.45 6.62 6.64
C GLY A 25 9.23 5.20 7.20
N THR A 26 8.68 4.29 6.40
CA THR A 26 8.38 2.91 6.82
C THR A 26 8.94 1.88 5.85
N ASP A 27 9.58 0.86 6.40
CA ASP A 27 10.10 -0.28 5.63
C ASP A 27 9.10 -1.45 5.57
N ASN A 28 7.94 -1.31 6.24
CA ASN A 28 6.96 -2.38 6.35
C ASN A 28 5.95 -2.33 5.19
N ILE A 29 6.33 -2.95 4.07
CA ILE A 29 5.50 -3.11 2.88
C ILE A 29 5.28 -4.59 2.58
N GLU A 30 4.02 -4.96 2.40
CA GLU A 30 3.61 -6.27 1.89
C GLU A 30 3.09 -6.13 0.46
N PHE A 31 3.48 -7.04 -0.44
CA PHE A 31 2.95 -7.08 -1.80
C PHE A 31 2.07 -8.30 -1.97
N GLU A 32 0.86 -8.09 -2.47
CA GLU A 32 -0.10 -9.16 -2.73
C GLU A 32 -0.67 -9.03 -4.15
N THR A 33 -0.83 -10.15 -4.83
CA THR A 33 -1.59 -10.21 -6.09
C THR A 33 -2.92 -10.89 -5.79
N VAL A 34 -4.01 -10.15 -5.95
CA VAL A 34 -5.36 -10.66 -5.74
C VAL A 34 -5.91 -11.10 -7.10
N GLU A 35 -5.68 -12.35 -7.47
CA GLU A 35 -6.03 -12.88 -8.79
C GLU A 35 -7.53 -12.77 -9.10
N SER A 36 -8.41 -12.92 -8.09
CA SER A 36 -9.86 -12.82 -8.27
C SER A 36 -10.32 -11.43 -8.69
N GLU A 37 -9.59 -10.39 -8.27
CA GLU A 37 -9.86 -8.99 -8.56
C GLU A 37 -8.96 -8.45 -9.69
N GLY A 38 -7.98 -9.24 -10.14
CA GLY A 38 -7.05 -8.86 -11.21
C GLY A 38 -6.12 -7.70 -10.85
N VAL A 39 -5.84 -7.49 -9.57
CA VAL A 39 -5.02 -6.37 -9.08
C VAL A 39 -3.78 -6.85 -8.34
N LYS A 40 -2.71 -6.05 -8.42
CA LYS A 40 -1.54 -6.12 -7.54
C LYS A 40 -1.64 -4.96 -6.56
N VAL A 41 -1.39 -5.21 -5.29
CA VAL A 41 -1.43 -4.21 -4.23
C VAL A 41 -0.12 -4.19 -3.46
N ALA A 42 0.26 -3.01 -2.99
CA ALA A 42 1.29 -2.82 -1.98
C ALA A 42 0.58 -2.28 -0.74
N ILE A 43 0.70 -2.99 0.37
CA ILE A 43 0.10 -2.62 1.65
C ILE A 43 1.20 -2.04 2.52
N ILE A 44 1.05 -0.77 2.89
CA ILE A 44 2.00 -0.04 3.72
C ILE A 44 1.45 0.04 5.13
N HIS A 45 2.13 -0.61 6.07
CA HIS A 45 1.71 -0.64 7.46
C HIS A 45 2.19 0.60 8.22
N LEU A 46 1.26 1.28 8.88
CA LEU A 46 1.49 2.42 9.78
C LEU A 46 0.97 2.07 11.18
N GLU A 47 1.35 2.85 12.20
CA GLU A 47 0.97 2.56 13.59
C GLU A 47 -0.55 2.48 13.81
N ASN A 48 -1.34 3.30 13.09
CA ASN A 48 -2.77 3.46 13.32
C ASN A 48 -3.65 3.04 12.12
N GLY A 49 -3.08 2.41 11.10
CA GLY A 49 -3.79 2.02 9.88
C GLY A 49 -2.85 1.53 8.79
N ARG A 50 -3.37 1.37 7.58
CA ARG A 50 -2.58 1.00 6.40
C ARG A 50 -3.04 1.76 5.16
N VAL A 51 -2.15 1.92 4.20
CA VAL A 51 -2.40 2.51 2.88
C VAL A 51 -2.08 1.46 1.82
#